data_AF-A0A1I8EEY6-F1
#
_entry.id   AF-A0A1I8EEY6-F1
#
_cell.length_a   1.000
_cell.length_b   1.000
_cell.length_c   1.000
_cell.angle_alpha   90.00
_cell.angle_beta   90.00
_cell.angle_gamma   90.00
#
_symmetry.space_group_name_H-M   'P 1'
#
loop_
_entity.id
_entity.type
_entity.pdbx_description
1 polymer ?
#
loop_
_entity_poly.entity_id
_entity_poly.type
_entity_poly.pdbx_seq_one_letter_code
_entity_poly.pdbx_strand_id
1 'polypeptide(L)'
;MEDYPVTGLKFRVFGLGAKVLPIRNLYRYMLKPGEYLHDTGESETLTSFTRRVCSMTVYGLFFDYATVISKDVKDSSITCEQHGALNRYKDIRCLDQTRVIVPHTSGMHDYINANYVDGFREEKKFILTQSPMENTVESFWAMIYQENVVIIVAMTSLYRAKTFLYVPIKRSTTAMFGPYSIKFCGSQLIRDAYEASVLKLKKGNGQERKILHICFYTWHEKGTPERPTEMLYLVSDINYNRKLFIDEAKKSGWLKDGHSPVVVHCSTGAGRSGTLAVLDICCRKMDYTEKVPHGDILVDIRDTVLRVRTQRDKAVMKPEQYLLLHLLMIEYALRQKYYGDIDFIDLSNYTGAI
;
A
#
# COMPACT_ATOMS: atom_id res chain seq x y z
N MET A 1 36.32 46.75 23.95
CA MET A 1 35.09 46.26 23.28
C MET A 1 35.57 45.32 22.19
N GLU A 2 36.08 44.17 22.56
CA GLU A 2 35.35 42.95 23.00
C GLU A 2 35.50 41.93 21.88
N ASP A 3 36.66 41.26 21.91
CA ASP A 3 36.87 39.94 21.36
C ASP A 3 35.94 38.94 22.07
N TYR A 4 35.10 38.24 21.31
CA TYR A 4 34.43 37.04 21.79
C TYR A 4 35.12 35.79 21.21
N PRO A 5 35.52 34.84 22.07
CA PRO A 5 36.37 33.72 21.67
C PRO A 5 35.59 32.61 20.97
N VAL A 6 36.16 32.12 19.88
CA VAL A 6 35.82 30.83 19.26
C VAL A 6 36.22 29.73 20.24
N THR A 7 35.26 29.18 20.97
CA THR A 7 35.46 28.00 21.82
C THR A 7 35.45 26.75 20.95
N GLY A 8 36.63 26.37 20.46
CA GLY A 8 36.85 25.08 19.84
C GLY A 8 36.77 23.96 20.88
N LEU A 9 35.69 23.16 20.83
CA LEU A 9 35.63 21.90 21.57
C LEU A 9 36.35 20.81 20.75
N LYS A 10 37.53 20.39 21.22
CA LYS A 10 38.23 19.19 20.74
C LYS A 10 37.46 17.95 21.19
N PHE A 11 36.93 17.15 20.25
CA PHE A 11 36.48 15.80 20.55
C PHE A 11 37.64 14.81 20.48
N ARG A 12 38.03 14.28 21.64
CA ARG A 12 38.91 13.11 21.77
C ARG A 12 38.20 11.89 21.19
N VAL A 13 38.85 11.23 20.22
CA VAL A 13 38.44 9.92 19.74
C VAL A 13 38.68 8.91 20.87
N PHE A 14 37.61 8.43 21.50
CA PHE A 14 37.65 7.21 22.29
C PHE A 14 37.04 6.09 21.46
N GLY A 15 37.91 5.19 20.99
CA GLY A 15 37.50 3.90 20.47
C GLY A 15 36.91 3.08 21.62
N LEU A 16 35.63 2.76 21.52
CA LEU A 16 34.99 1.73 22.31
C LEU A 16 34.27 0.81 21.32
N GLY A 17 34.79 -0.40 21.18
CA GLY A 17 34.09 -1.50 20.53
C GLY A 17 32.82 -1.81 21.32
N ALA A 18 31.72 -1.16 20.93
CA ALA A 18 30.40 -1.52 21.40
C ALA A 18 29.97 -2.76 20.61
N LYS A 19 29.97 -3.92 21.28
CA LYS A 19 29.22 -5.09 20.84
C LYS A 19 27.81 -4.61 20.45
N VAL A 20 27.43 -4.84 19.20
CA VAL A 20 26.07 -4.67 18.72
C VAL A 20 25.18 -5.54 19.60
N LEU A 21 24.49 -4.93 20.56
CA LEU A 21 23.47 -5.61 21.33
C LEU A 21 22.30 -5.92 20.39
N PRO A 22 21.71 -7.13 20.48
CA PRO A 22 20.60 -7.49 19.62
C PRO A 22 19.43 -6.54 19.85
N ILE A 23 18.86 -6.12 18.72
CA ILE A 23 17.75 -5.18 18.54
C ILE A 23 16.61 -5.53 19.51
N ARG A 24 16.31 -4.62 20.45
CA ARG A 24 15.20 -4.74 21.43
C ARG A 24 13.79 -4.81 20.80
N ASN A 25 13.65 -4.72 19.47
CA ASN A 25 12.38 -4.46 18.80
C ASN A 25 11.89 -5.56 17.84
N LEU A 26 12.51 -6.75 17.84
CA LEU A 26 11.99 -7.95 17.15
C LEU A 26 10.61 -8.44 17.67
N TYR A 27 10.02 -7.73 18.65
CA TYR A 27 8.93 -8.22 19.49
C TYR A 27 7.57 -7.53 19.31
N ARG A 28 7.44 -6.45 18.51
CA ARG A 28 6.19 -5.64 18.55
C ARG A 28 4.98 -6.37 17.98
N TYR A 29 5.18 -7.23 16.97
CA TYR A 29 4.11 -8.02 16.34
C TYR A 29 4.60 -9.46 16.05
N MET A 30 5.18 -10.14 17.04
CA MET A 30 5.51 -11.56 16.86
C MET A 30 4.23 -12.38 16.70
N LEU A 31 4.08 -13.02 15.54
CA LEU A 31 2.96 -13.90 15.25
C LEU A 31 3.32 -15.33 15.67
N LYS A 32 2.41 -15.98 16.39
CA LYS A 32 2.45 -17.43 16.59
C LYS A 32 1.99 -18.14 15.32
N PRO A 33 2.33 -19.43 15.13
CA PRO A 33 1.80 -20.21 14.01
C PRO A 33 0.27 -20.13 13.94
N GLY A 34 -0.26 -19.72 12.79
CA GLY A 34 -1.71 -19.56 12.56
C GLY A 34 -2.30 -18.21 12.98
N GLU A 35 -1.51 -17.30 13.56
CA GLU A 35 -1.94 -15.92 13.81
C GLU A 35 -1.72 -15.04 12.58
N TYR A 36 -2.61 -14.05 12.40
CA TYR A 36 -2.52 -13.07 11.33
C TYR A 36 -2.17 -11.69 11.88
N LEU A 37 -1.39 -10.93 11.11
CA LEU A 37 -0.88 -9.63 11.53
C LEU A 37 -1.97 -8.68 12.05
N HIS A 38 -3.14 -8.64 11.40
CA HIS A 38 -4.21 -7.69 11.72
C HIS A 38 -5.28 -8.23 12.68
N ASP A 39 -5.07 -9.44 13.22
CA ASP A 39 -5.93 -10.09 14.24
C ASP A 39 -5.42 -9.91 15.67
N THR A 40 -4.15 -9.52 15.86
CA THR A 40 -3.52 -9.48 17.18
C THR A 40 -3.63 -8.12 17.86
N GLY A 41 -3.69 -8.10 19.20
CA GLY A 41 -3.73 -6.87 20.00
C GLY A 41 -5.15 -6.36 20.27
N GLU A 42 -5.24 -5.23 20.97
CA GLU A 42 -6.51 -4.56 21.24
C GLU A 42 -7.07 -3.96 19.94
N SER A 43 -8.37 -4.09 19.73
CA SER A 43 -9.07 -3.52 18.58
C SER A 43 -10.22 -2.66 19.07
N GLU A 44 -10.42 -1.51 18.42
CA GLU A 44 -11.52 -0.60 18.72
C GLU A 44 -12.84 -1.09 18.10
N THR A 45 -13.95 -0.96 18.85
CA THR A 45 -15.29 -1.26 18.33
C THR A 45 -15.76 -0.14 17.40
N LEU A 46 -16.62 -0.46 16.43
CA LEU A 46 -17.19 0.52 15.50
C LEU A 46 -17.85 1.69 16.24
N THR A 47 -18.58 1.43 17.32
CA THR A 47 -19.21 2.49 18.14
C THR A 47 -18.18 3.39 18.82
N SER A 48 -17.11 2.82 19.40
CA SER A 48 -16.02 3.61 20.02
C SER A 48 -15.30 4.45 18.97
N PHE A 49 -14.97 3.83 17.84
CA PHE A 49 -14.32 4.46 16.71
C PHE A 49 -15.13 5.66 16.22
N THR A 50 -16.41 5.48 15.94
CA THR A 50 -17.27 6.57 15.43
C THR A 50 -17.42 7.69 16.45
N ARG A 51 -17.62 7.37 17.73
CA ARG A 51 -17.67 8.39 18.80
C ARG A 51 -16.38 9.20 18.87
N ARG A 52 -15.23 8.53 18.84
CA ARG A 52 -13.91 9.17 18.87
C ARG A 52 -13.73 10.08 17.67
N VAL A 53 -13.98 9.58 16.45
CA VAL A 53 -13.83 10.38 15.22
C VAL A 53 -14.74 11.61 15.23
N CYS A 54 -16.01 11.45 15.59
CA CYS A 54 -16.96 12.56 15.65
C CYS A 54 -16.61 13.61 16.72
N SER A 55 -15.94 13.19 17.81
CA SER A 55 -15.47 14.11 18.86
C SER A 55 -14.22 14.90 18.51
N MET A 56 -13.52 14.55 17.42
CA MET A 56 -12.26 15.16 17.02
C MET A 56 -12.49 16.23 15.94
N THR A 57 -11.66 17.26 15.95
CA THR A 57 -11.52 18.18 14.81
C THR A 57 -10.59 17.60 13.76
N VAL A 58 -10.54 18.22 12.57
CA VAL A 58 -9.55 17.90 11.52
C VAL A 58 -8.12 17.92 12.09
N TYR A 59 -7.78 18.96 12.85
CA TYR A 59 -6.45 19.08 13.47
C TYR A 59 -6.22 18.09 14.59
N GLY A 60 -7.27 17.68 15.31
CA GLY A 60 -7.21 16.58 16.27
C GLY A 60 -6.76 15.29 15.61
N LEU A 61 -7.35 14.93 14.45
CA LEU A 61 -6.94 13.75 13.69
C LEU A 61 -5.53 13.90 13.10
N PHE A 62 -5.14 15.11 12.71
CA PHE A 62 -3.77 15.36 12.23
C PHE A 62 -2.74 15.18 13.36
N PHE A 63 -3.09 15.62 14.58
CA PHE A 63 -2.27 15.39 15.76
C PHE A 63 -2.19 13.90 16.10
N ASP A 64 -3.31 13.16 16.07
CA ASP A 64 -3.31 11.71 16.27
C ASP A 64 -2.41 11.01 15.25
N TYR A 65 -2.47 11.40 13.97
CA TYR A 65 -1.56 10.91 12.94
C TYR A 65 -0.08 11.22 13.25
N ALA A 66 0.24 12.40 13.80
CA ALA A 66 1.60 12.70 14.24
C ALA A 66 2.06 11.74 15.35
N THR A 67 1.17 11.32 16.26
CA THR A 67 1.49 10.30 17.28
C THR A 67 1.62 8.88 16.69
N VAL A 68 1.02 8.60 15.54
CA VAL A 68 1.26 7.37 14.78
C VAL A 68 2.69 7.39 14.22
N ILE A 69 3.07 8.48 13.55
CA ILE A 69 4.42 8.65 12.99
C ILE A 69 5.49 8.62 14.09
N SER A 70 5.24 9.21 15.26
CA SER A 70 6.21 9.20 16.35
C SER A 70 6.49 7.80 16.92
N LYS A 71 5.57 6.85 16.69
CA LYS A 71 5.69 5.43 17.08
C LYS A 71 6.22 4.56 15.94
N ASP A 72 6.52 5.14 14.79
CA ASP A 72 7.04 4.45 13.61
C ASP A 72 8.46 3.94 13.85
N VAL A 73 8.69 2.67 13.56
CA VAL A 73 9.99 2.03 13.76
C VAL A 73 10.76 2.08 12.45
N LYS A 74 12.04 2.46 12.51
CA LYS A 74 12.91 2.47 11.34
C LYS A 74 13.62 1.12 11.22
N ASP A 75 12.99 0.18 10.54
CA ASP A 75 13.62 -1.09 10.17
C ASP A 75 14.72 -0.89 9.12
N SER A 76 15.52 -1.94 8.91
CA SER A 76 16.70 -1.89 8.04
C SER A 76 16.31 -1.75 6.57
N SER A 77 17.13 -1.00 5.84
CA SER A 77 16.96 -0.72 4.41
C SER A 77 18.31 -0.76 3.69
N ILE A 78 19.20 -1.68 4.10
CA ILE A 78 20.59 -1.75 3.64
C ILE A 78 20.63 -2.01 2.14
N THR A 79 19.83 -2.96 1.64
CA THR A 79 19.81 -3.27 0.20
C THR A 79 19.28 -2.08 -0.60
N CYS A 80 18.28 -1.37 -0.06
CA CYS A 80 17.74 -0.16 -0.65
C CYS A 80 18.79 0.95 -0.80
N GLU A 81 19.62 1.15 0.23
CA GLU A 81 20.68 2.17 0.25
C GLU A 81 21.78 1.87 -0.76
N GLN A 82 22.14 0.59 -0.93
CA GLN A 82 23.11 0.13 -1.93
C GLN A 82 22.64 0.37 -3.38
N HIS A 83 21.33 0.40 -3.61
CA HIS A 83 20.72 0.53 -4.94
C HIS A 83 20.01 1.87 -5.15
N GLY A 84 20.59 2.96 -4.63
CA GLY A 84 20.01 4.30 -4.67
C GLY A 84 19.52 4.76 -6.06
N ALA A 85 20.19 4.37 -7.15
CA ALA A 85 19.82 4.72 -8.52
C ALA A 85 18.53 4.01 -9.03
N LEU A 86 18.11 2.94 -8.35
CA LEU A 86 16.88 2.20 -8.64
C LEU A 86 15.70 2.72 -7.81
N ASN A 87 15.93 3.71 -6.94
CA ASN A 87 14.91 4.36 -6.13
C ASN A 87 14.47 5.68 -6.78
N ARG A 88 13.17 5.86 -6.97
CA ARG A 88 12.61 7.12 -7.47
C ARG A 88 12.86 8.27 -6.49
N TYR A 89 12.82 7.98 -5.20
CA TYR A 89 13.00 8.95 -4.13
C TYR A 89 13.94 8.38 -3.07
N LYS A 90 14.96 9.15 -2.70
CA LYS A 90 15.97 8.74 -1.70
C LYS A 90 15.37 8.55 -0.31
N ASP A 91 14.31 9.28 0.00
CA ASP A 91 13.68 9.26 1.32
C ASP A 91 12.58 8.20 1.46
N ILE A 92 12.29 7.42 0.41
CA ILE A 92 11.31 6.32 0.44
C ILE A 92 12.07 5.01 0.45
N ARG A 93 12.19 4.41 1.65
CA ARG A 93 13.00 3.22 1.85
C ARG A 93 12.23 1.96 1.46
N CYS A 94 12.97 0.97 0.97
CA CYS A 94 12.48 -0.41 0.84
C CYS A 94 13.02 -1.20 2.02
N LEU A 95 12.13 -1.72 2.87
CA LEU A 95 12.51 -2.46 4.08
C LEU A 95 13.07 -3.83 3.71
N ASP A 96 14.22 -4.23 4.27
CA ASP A 96 14.89 -5.46 3.87
C ASP A 96 14.08 -6.72 4.20
N GLN A 97 13.37 -6.71 5.33
CA GLN A 97 12.62 -7.88 5.86
C GLN A 97 11.46 -8.29 4.95
N THR A 98 10.84 -7.33 4.28
CA THR A 98 9.62 -7.54 3.47
C THR A 98 9.83 -7.22 2.00
N ARG A 99 11.06 -6.90 1.56
CA ARG A 99 11.32 -6.57 0.15
C ARG A 99 10.97 -7.74 -0.76
N VAL A 100 10.48 -7.42 -1.95
CA VAL A 100 10.35 -8.42 -3.00
C VAL A 100 11.73 -8.64 -3.63
N ILE A 101 12.16 -9.90 -3.66
CA ILE A 101 13.45 -10.31 -4.22
C ILE A 101 13.21 -10.73 -5.67
N VAL A 102 13.73 -9.96 -6.62
CA VAL A 102 13.51 -10.18 -8.06
C VAL A 102 14.85 -10.21 -8.78
N PRO A 103 15.34 -11.41 -9.15
CA PRO A 103 16.60 -11.53 -9.87
C PRO A 103 16.57 -10.71 -11.16
N HIS A 104 17.50 -9.76 -11.29
CA HIS A 104 17.66 -9.00 -12.52
C HIS A 104 18.21 -9.92 -13.63
N THR A 105 17.81 -9.69 -14.88
CA THR A 105 18.22 -10.53 -16.03
C THR A 105 19.72 -10.53 -16.27
N SER A 106 20.41 -9.45 -15.91
CA SER A 106 21.88 -9.38 -15.94
C SER A 106 22.58 -10.18 -14.84
N GLY A 107 21.84 -10.68 -13.83
CA GLY A 107 22.40 -11.37 -12.67
C GLY A 107 23.13 -10.47 -11.66
N MET A 108 23.15 -9.15 -11.87
CA MET A 108 23.95 -8.21 -11.06
C MET A 108 23.33 -7.86 -9.70
N HIS A 109 22.01 -7.93 -9.56
CA HIS A 109 21.29 -7.65 -8.32
C HIS A 109 19.91 -8.32 -8.32
N ASP A 110 19.26 -8.31 -7.16
CA ASP A 110 17.89 -8.81 -6.97
C ASP A 110 16.90 -7.69 -6.54
N TYR A 111 17.35 -6.43 -6.60
CA TYR A 111 16.66 -5.31 -6.02
C TYR A 111 15.57 -4.70 -6.92
N ILE A 112 14.40 -4.49 -6.31
CA ILE A 112 13.35 -3.57 -6.74
C ILE A 112 12.78 -2.88 -5.49
N ASN A 113 12.38 -1.60 -5.60
CA ASN A 113 11.74 -0.90 -4.48
C ASN A 113 10.26 -1.30 -4.36
N ALA A 114 10.05 -2.51 -3.83
CA ALA A 114 8.75 -3.12 -3.60
C ALA A 114 8.78 -3.93 -2.30
N ASN A 115 7.71 -3.85 -1.51
CA ASN A 115 7.55 -4.66 -0.31
C ASN A 115 6.25 -5.45 -0.35
N TYR A 116 6.28 -6.68 0.17
CA TYR A 116 5.08 -7.42 0.53
C TYR A 116 4.38 -6.73 1.69
N VAL A 117 3.04 -6.70 1.64
CA VAL A 117 2.18 -6.21 2.71
C VAL A 117 1.03 -7.19 2.90
N ASP A 118 0.74 -7.55 4.14
CA ASP A 118 -0.32 -8.48 4.47
C ASP A 118 -1.69 -7.80 4.38
N GLY A 119 -2.67 -8.55 3.90
CA GLY A 119 -4.08 -8.20 4.00
C GLY A 119 -4.67 -8.71 5.30
N PHE A 120 -5.95 -8.38 5.54
CA PHE A 120 -6.69 -8.97 6.66
C PHE A 120 -6.80 -10.49 6.47
N ARG A 121 -6.17 -11.24 7.39
CA ARG A 121 -6.06 -12.71 7.40
C ARG A 121 -5.53 -13.31 6.09
N GLU A 122 -4.63 -12.59 5.42
CA GLU A 122 -4.09 -12.99 4.13
C GLU A 122 -2.63 -12.51 3.99
N GLU A 123 -1.68 -13.40 4.20
CA GLU A 123 -0.25 -13.08 4.07
C GLU A 123 0.11 -12.70 2.64
N LYS A 124 0.97 -11.67 2.50
CA LYS A 124 1.48 -11.18 1.22
C LYS A 124 0.36 -10.90 0.20
N LYS A 125 -0.79 -10.42 0.68
CA LYS A 125 -1.92 -10.06 -0.21
C LYS A 125 -1.52 -8.98 -1.21
N PHE A 126 -0.70 -8.03 -0.78
CA PHE A 126 -0.30 -6.88 -1.58
C PHE A 126 1.20 -6.88 -1.83
N ILE A 127 1.58 -6.29 -2.95
CA ILE A 127 2.93 -5.77 -3.18
C ILE A 127 2.80 -4.27 -3.41
N LEU A 128 3.36 -3.46 -2.51
CA LEU A 128 3.39 -2.02 -2.64
C LEU A 128 4.74 -1.59 -3.23
N THR A 129 4.71 -0.91 -4.37
CA THR A 129 5.92 -0.53 -5.12
C THR A 129 5.86 0.91 -5.62
N GLN A 130 7.02 1.54 -5.84
CA GLN A 130 7.08 2.82 -6.54
C GLN A 130 6.60 2.69 -7.99
N SER A 131 6.19 3.80 -8.61
CA SER A 131 5.88 3.82 -10.05
C SER A 131 7.14 3.45 -10.82
N PRO A 132 7.06 2.50 -11.78
CA PRO A 132 8.19 2.09 -12.61
C PRO A 132 8.92 3.28 -13.23
N MET A 133 10.22 3.16 -13.37
CA MET A 133 11.11 4.08 -14.08
C MET A 133 11.72 3.36 -15.28
N GLU A 134 12.32 4.12 -16.19
CA GLU A 134 12.97 3.55 -17.38
C GLU A 134 13.99 2.45 -17.03
N ASN A 135 14.83 2.68 -16.02
CA ASN A 135 15.83 1.73 -15.55
C ASN A 135 15.29 0.64 -14.59
N THR A 136 13.99 0.60 -14.29
CA THR A 136 13.39 -0.39 -13.37
C THR A 136 12.17 -1.11 -13.94
N VAL A 137 11.71 -0.75 -15.15
CA VAL A 137 10.52 -1.34 -15.76
C VAL A 137 10.69 -2.83 -16.08
N GLU A 138 11.90 -3.27 -16.43
CA GLU A 138 12.19 -4.68 -16.64
C GLU A 138 12.04 -5.48 -15.33
N SER A 139 12.64 -5.00 -14.23
CA SER A 139 12.46 -5.60 -12.89
C SER A 139 11.00 -5.59 -12.45
N PHE A 140 10.24 -4.54 -12.79
CA PHE A 140 8.81 -4.48 -12.48
C PHE A 140 8.06 -5.61 -13.19
N TRP A 141 8.24 -5.81 -14.49
CA TRP A 141 7.57 -6.91 -15.21
C TRP A 141 8.11 -8.29 -14.82
N ALA A 142 9.38 -8.39 -14.44
CA ALA A 142 9.93 -9.60 -13.84
C ALA A 142 9.23 -9.95 -12.52
N MET A 143 8.97 -8.96 -11.67
CA MET A 143 8.19 -9.12 -10.44
C MET A 143 6.76 -9.59 -10.73
N ILE A 144 6.05 -8.93 -11.66
CA ILE A 144 4.67 -9.32 -12.05
C ILE A 144 4.64 -10.78 -12.50
N TYR A 145 5.62 -11.20 -13.31
CA TYR A 145 5.70 -12.57 -13.81
C TYR A 145 6.09 -13.57 -12.71
N GLN A 146 7.10 -13.27 -11.88
CA GLN A 146 7.55 -14.14 -10.79
C GLN A 146 6.45 -14.38 -9.77
N GLU A 147 5.78 -13.31 -9.35
CA GLU A 147 4.75 -13.33 -8.30
C GLU A 147 3.38 -13.77 -8.80
N ASN A 148 3.28 -14.21 -10.05
CA ASN A 148 2.03 -14.67 -10.68
C ASN A 148 0.87 -13.67 -10.54
N VAL A 149 1.19 -12.37 -10.60
CA VAL A 149 0.24 -11.28 -10.36
C VAL A 149 -0.84 -11.30 -11.43
N VAL A 150 -2.11 -11.26 -11.01
CA VAL A 150 -3.26 -11.11 -11.92
C VAL A 150 -3.83 -9.68 -11.96
N ILE A 151 -3.55 -8.86 -10.94
CA ILE A 151 -4.04 -7.48 -10.85
C ILE A 151 -2.92 -6.50 -10.54
N ILE A 152 -2.85 -5.43 -11.33
CA ILE A 152 -2.00 -4.24 -11.09
C ILE A 152 -2.92 -3.03 -10.88
N VAL A 153 -2.72 -2.27 -9.81
CA VAL A 153 -3.46 -1.05 -9.48
C VAL A 153 -2.50 0.15 -9.47
N ALA A 154 -2.68 1.05 -10.42
CA ALA A 154 -1.99 2.34 -10.46
C ALA A 154 -2.87 3.41 -9.78
N MET A 155 -2.49 3.85 -8.58
CA MET A 155 -3.14 4.93 -7.83
C MET A 155 -2.64 6.31 -8.29
N THR A 156 -2.32 6.44 -9.58
CA THR A 156 -1.87 7.66 -10.22
C THR A 156 -2.18 7.58 -11.71
N SER A 157 -2.41 8.74 -12.34
CA SER A 157 -2.59 8.82 -13.79
C SER A 157 -1.33 8.40 -14.54
N LEU A 158 -1.50 7.55 -15.56
CA LEU A 158 -0.44 7.14 -16.49
C LEU A 158 -0.12 8.21 -17.54
N TYR A 159 -0.99 9.19 -17.72
CA TYR A 159 -0.85 10.24 -18.74
C TYR A 159 -0.04 11.46 -18.26
N ARG A 160 0.52 11.39 -17.04
CA ARG A 160 1.31 12.48 -16.48
C ARG A 160 2.77 12.41 -16.93
N ALA A 161 3.36 13.56 -17.22
CA ALA A 161 4.73 13.69 -17.72
C ALA A 161 5.82 12.99 -16.87
N LYS A 162 5.60 12.80 -15.55
CA LYS A 162 6.57 12.17 -14.63
C LYS A 162 6.41 10.65 -14.49
N THR A 163 5.34 10.08 -15.05
CA THR A 163 5.06 8.63 -15.00
C THR A 163 5.69 7.99 -16.23
N PHE A 164 6.63 7.07 -16.02
CA PHE A 164 7.14 6.25 -17.13
C PHE A 164 6.03 5.31 -17.60
N LEU A 165 5.79 5.27 -18.91
CA LEU A 165 4.72 4.47 -19.48
C LEU A 165 5.15 3.00 -19.58
N TYR A 166 4.91 2.24 -18.51
CA TYR A 166 5.27 0.83 -18.41
C TYR A 166 4.22 -0.13 -19.01
N VAL A 167 3.09 0.37 -19.50
CA VAL A 167 2.03 -0.39 -20.19
C VAL A 167 1.67 0.28 -21.51
N PRO A 168 1.37 -0.47 -22.58
CA PRO A 168 0.74 0.10 -23.76
C PRO A 168 -0.67 0.61 -23.44
N ILE A 169 -1.04 1.77 -24.00
CA ILE A 169 -2.34 2.44 -23.78
C ILE A 169 -3.23 2.48 -25.04
N LYS A 170 -2.80 1.85 -26.12
CA LYS A 170 -3.55 1.82 -27.40
C LYS A 170 -3.91 0.37 -27.74
N ARG A 171 -5.09 0.17 -28.34
CA ARG A 171 -5.55 -1.17 -28.77
C ARG A 171 -4.55 -1.83 -29.72
N SER A 172 -4.29 -3.12 -29.46
CA SER A 172 -3.39 -3.96 -30.25
C SER A 172 -1.93 -3.51 -30.30
N THR A 173 -1.52 -2.53 -29.48
CA THR A 173 -0.09 -2.22 -29.32
C THR A 173 0.55 -3.16 -28.31
N THR A 174 1.80 -3.51 -28.59
CA THR A 174 2.62 -4.37 -27.76
C THR A 174 3.85 -3.59 -27.33
N ALA A 175 4.12 -3.55 -26.04
CA ALA A 175 5.35 -3.00 -25.48
C ALA A 175 6.29 -4.16 -25.09
N MET A 176 7.59 -3.95 -25.27
CA MET A 176 8.63 -4.91 -24.91
C MET A 176 9.50 -4.31 -23.81
N PHE A 177 9.68 -5.05 -22.71
CA PHE A 177 10.57 -4.69 -21.62
C PHE A 177 11.41 -5.91 -21.26
N GLY A 178 12.66 -5.95 -21.70
CA GLY A 178 13.49 -7.16 -21.62
C GLY A 178 12.80 -8.35 -22.30
N PRO A 179 12.67 -9.52 -21.63
CA PRO A 179 12.00 -10.70 -22.20
C PRO A 179 10.47 -10.64 -22.12
N TYR A 180 9.89 -9.57 -21.59
CA TYR A 180 8.46 -9.45 -21.34
C TYR A 180 7.75 -8.67 -22.45
N SER A 181 6.76 -9.32 -23.06
CA SER A 181 5.85 -8.74 -24.04
C SER A 181 4.51 -8.44 -23.37
N ILE A 182 4.07 -7.19 -23.43
CA ILE A 182 2.82 -6.72 -22.83
C ILE A 182 1.94 -6.23 -23.97
N LYS A 183 0.81 -6.88 -24.20
CA LYS A 183 -0.17 -6.49 -25.22
C LYS A 183 -1.43 -5.94 -24.57
N PHE A 184 -1.86 -4.77 -25.03
CA PHE A 184 -3.13 -4.17 -24.58
C PHE A 184 -4.31 -4.74 -25.38
N CYS A 185 -5.32 -5.25 -24.68
CA CYS A 185 -6.49 -5.88 -25.30
C CYS A 185 -7.70 -4.95 -25.37
N GLY A 186 -7.84 -4.04 -24.42
CA GLY A 186 -8.98 -3.15 -24.32
C GLY A 186 -9.09 -2.56 -22.92
N SER A 187 -9.86 -1.49 -22.80
CA SER A 187 -10.16 -0.83 -21.53
C SER A 187 -11.61 -0.38 -21.45
N GLN A 188 -12.04 -0.11 -20.22
CA GLN A 188 -13.34 0.46 -19.88
C GLN A 188 -13.17 1.54 -18.82
N LEU A 189 -13.86 2.67 -19.03
CA LEU A 189 -14.00 3.72 -18.03
C LEU A 189 -15.03 3.30 -16.97
N ILE A 190 -14.64 3.36 -15.70
CA ILE A 190 -15.48 2.94 -14.58
C ILE A 190 -15.79 4.15 -13.71
N ARG A 191 -17.09 4.49 -13.65
CA ARG A 191 -17.65 5.56 -12.81
C ARG A 191 -16.93 6.90 -12.96
N ASP A 192 -16.30 7.18 -14.11
CA ASP A 192 -15.43 8.33 -14.38
C ASP A 192 -14.27 8.51 -13.38
N ALA A 193 -13.94 7.46 -12.61
CA ALA A 193 -12.99 7.51 -11.50
C ALA A 193 -11.69 6.79 -11.81
N TYR A 194 -11.81 5.69 -12.57
CA TYR A 194 -10.67 4.88 -12.98
C TYR A 194 -10.94 4.16 -14.28
N GLU A 195 -9.86 3.75 -14.93
CA GLU A 195 -9.89 2.93 -16.14
C GLU A 195 -9.46 1.50 -15.80
N ALA A 196 -10.21 0.50 -16.24
CA ALA A 196 -9.86 -0.90 -16.13
C ALA A 196 -9.47 -1.45 -17.50
N SER A 197 -8.26 -1.97 -17.63
CA SER A 197 -7.66 -2.45 -18.87
C SER A 197 -7.26 -3.92 -18.76
N VAL A 198 -7.46 -4.69 -19.83
CA VAL A 198 -6.98 -6.07 -19.91
C VAL A 198 -5.66 -6.09 -20.68
N LEU A 199 -4.64 -6.64 -20.06
CA LEU A 199 -3.32 -6.85 -20.64
C LEU A 199 -3.05 -8.35 -20.81
N LYS A 200 -2.24 -8.67 -21.80
CA LYS A 200 -1.67 -10.01 -22.03
C LYS A 200 -0.16 -9.93 -21.86
N LEU A 201 0.36 -10.60 -20.84
CA LEU A 201 1.77 -10.69 -20.51
C LEU A 201 2.34 -12.03 -21.01
N LYS A 202 3.46 -11.98 -21.73
CA LYS A 202 4.20 -13.18 -22.18
C LYS A 202 5.69 -12.99 -21.89
N LYS A 203 6.37 -14.03 -21.40
CA LYS A 203 7.83 -14.07 -21.25
C LYS A 203 8.44 -14.91 -22.37
N GLY A 204 9.12 -14.29 -23.33
CA GLY A 204 9.62 -14.97 -24.53
C GLY A 204 8.52 -15.76 -25.25
N ASN A 205 8.75 -17.06 -25.46
CA ASN A 205 7.78 -17.98 -26.06
C ASN A 205 6.87 -18.70 -25.04
N GLY A 206 6.92 -18.30 -23.77
CA GLY A 206 6.13 -18.90 -22.69
C GLY A 206 4.62 -18.68 -22.82
N GLN A 207 3.88 -19.21 -21.85
CA GLN A 207 2.43 -19.08 -21.82
C GLN A 207 1.99 -17.62 -21.60
N GLU A 208 0.92 -17.23 -22.29
CA GLU A 208 0.31 -15.91 -22.13
C GLU A 208 -0.51 -15.84 -20.83
N ARG A 209 -0.36 -14.74 -20.08
CA ARG A 209 -1.01 -14.48 -18.81
C ARG A 209 -1.89 -13.24 -18.93
N LYS A 210 -3.16 -13.37 -18.58
CA LYS A 210 -4.10 -12.25 -18.59
C LYS A 210 -4.00 -11.47 -17.28
N ILE A 211 -3.79 -10.16 -17.38
CA ILE A 211 -3.63 -9.26 -16.25
C ILE A 211 -4.72 -8.18 -16.32
N LEU A 212 -5.39 -7.92 -15.20
CA LEU A 212 -6.24 -6.74 -15.03
C LEU A 212 -5.37 -5.58 -14.55
N HIS A 213 -5.36 -4.50 -15.30
CA HIS A 213 -4.69 -3.26 -14.95
C HIS A 213 -5.74 -2.20 -14.63
N ILE A 214 -5.70 -1.61 -13.43
CA ILE A 214 -6.64 -0.59 -12.99
C ILE A 214 -5.87 0.71 -12.77
N CYS A 215 -6.27 1.80 -13.43
CA CYS A 215 -5.67 3.13 -13.27
C CYS A 215 -6.67 4.08 -12.59
N PHE A 216 -6.48 4.32 -11.30
CA PHE A 216 -7.24 5.30 -10.52
C PHE A 216 -6.62 6.69 -10.69
N TYR A 217 -7.15 7.45 -11.64
CA TYR A 217 -6.55 8.70 -12.11
C TYR A 217 -7.11 9.96 -11.42
N THR A 218 -8.24 9.86 -10.70
CA THR A 218 -8.89 10.99 -9.99
C THR A 218 -8.25 11.33 -8.63
N TRP A 219 -7.07 10.79 -8.34
CA TRP A 219 -6.25 11.21 -7.19
C TRP A 219 -5.12 12.13 -7.62
N HIS A 220 -5.31 13.43 -7.39
CA HIS A 220 -4.34 14.48 -7.74
C HIS A 220 -3.13 14.54 -6.81
N GLU A 221 -2.10 15.31 -7.21
CA GLU A 221 -0.80 15.35 -6.48
C GLU A 221 -0.93 15.81 -5.02
N LYS A 222 -1.89 16.72 -4.79
CA LYS A 222 -2.18 17.30 -3.48
C LYS A 222 -3.49 16.71 -2.95
N GLY A 223 -3.56 16.48 -1.64
CA GLY A 223 -4.77 16.03 -0.95
C GLY A 223 -5.22 14.60 -1.24
N THR A 224 -6.52 14.43 -1.35
CA THR A 224 -7.29 13.18 -1.46
C THR A 224 -7.91 13.02 -2.86
N PRO A 225 -8.55 11.89 -3.19
CA PRO A 225 -9.29 11.76 -4.45
C PRO A 225 -10.40 12.81 -4.59
N GLU A 226 -10.71 13.22 -5.83
CA GLU A 226 -11.85 14.11 -6.12
C GLU A 226 -13.17 13.54 -5.61
N ARG A 227 -13.31 12.21 -5.68
CA ARG A 227 -14.49 11.47 -5.23
C ARG A 227 -14.04 10.34 -4.29
N PRO A 228 -13.87 10.63 -2.98
CA PRO A 228 -13.44 9.68 -1.96
C PRO A 228 -14.16 8.33 -2.00
N THR A 229 -15.48 8.36 -2.10
CA THR A 229 -16.37 7.19 -2.18
C THR A 229 -15.93 6.16 -3.22
N GLU A 230 -15.35 6.60 -4.34
CA GLU A 230 -14.92 5.70 -5.42
C GLU A 230 -13.80 4.75 -4.98
N MET A 231 -13.09 5.06 -3.89
CA MET A 231 -12.13 4.13 -3.29
C MET A 231 -12.81 2.90 -2.68
N LEU A 232 -14.01 3.02 -2.10
CA LEU A 232 -14.75 1.87 -1.56
C LEU A 232 -15.19 0.94 -2.69
N TYR A 233 -15.69 1.50 -3.79
CA TYR A 233 -16.02 0.71 -4.98
C TYR A 233 -14.78 0.10 -5.63
N LEU A 234 -13.65 0.82 -5.67
CA LEU A 234 -12.38 0.28 -6.15
C LEU A 234 -11.93 -0.94 -5.33
N VAL A 235 -12.00 -0.88 -3.99
CA VAL A 235 -11.67 -2.03 -3.12
C VAL A 235 -12.58 -3.23 -3.41
N SER A 236 -13.88 -2.99 -3.57
CA SER A 236 -14.83 -4.05 -3.94
C SER A 236 -14.47 -4.68 -5.30
N ASP A 237 -14.23 -3.84 -6.32
CA ASP A 237 -13.90 -4.29 -7.66
C ASP A 237 -12.56 -5.05 -7.71
N ILE A 238 -11.53 -4.59 -6.97
CA ILE A 238 -10.25 -5.28 -6.87
C ILE A 238 -10.46 -6.68 -6.29
N ASN A 239 -11.15 -6.80 -5.16
CA ASN A 239 -11.34 -8.09 -4.49
C ASN A 239 -12.17 -9.06 -5.35
N TYR A 240 -13.26 -8.57 -5.94
CA TYR A 240 -14.12 -9.37 -6.82
C TYR A 240 -13.38 -9.85 -8.07
N ASN A 241 -12.74 -8.93 -8.81
CA ASN A 241 -12.05 -9.27 -10.04
C ASN A 241 -10.80 -10.12 -9.78
N ARG A 242 -10.12 -9.94 -8.63
CA ARG A 242 -8.95 -10.78 -8.30
C ARG A 242 -9.35 -12.24 -8.21
N LYS A 243 -10.48 -12.54 -7.56
CA LYS A 243 -11.02 -13.90 -7.50
C LYS A 243 -11.29 -14.46 -8.90
N LEU A 244 -11.99 -13.69 -9.74
CA LEU A 244 -12.30 -14.11 -11.12
C LEU A 244 -11.05 -14.37 -11.96
N PHE A 245 -10.06 -13.49 -11.91
CA PHE A 245 -8.83 -13.64 -12.69
C PHE A 245 -7.94 -14.76 -12.15
N ILE A 246 -7.92 -15.01 -10.83
CA ILE A 246 -7.26 -16.20 -10.26
C ILE A 246 -7.94 -17.48 -10.76
N ASP A 247 -9.27 -17.53 -10.76
CA ASP A 247 -10.02 -18.70 -11.24
C ASP A 247 -9.79 -18.93 -12.75
N GLU A 248 -9.77 -17.87 -13.56
CA GLU A 248 -9.41 -17.93 -14.98
C GLU A 248 -7.96 -18.40 -15.17
N ALA A 249 -7.02 -17.87 -14.39
CA ALA A 249 -5.61 -18.25 -14.46
C ALA A 249 -5.39 -19.73 -14.11
N LYS A 250 -6.07 -20.23 -13.07
CA LYS A 250 -6.08 -21.66 -12.70
C LYS A 250 -6.62 -22.53 -13.83
N LYS A 251 -7.77 -22.14 -14.42
CA LYS A 251 -8.38 -22.87 -15.55
C LYS A 251 -7.46 -22.91 -16.78
N SER A 252 -6.71 -21.84 -17.03
CA SER A 252 -5.73 -21.80 -18.12
C SER A 252 -4.40 -22.53 -17.82
N GLY A 253 -4.19 -22.95 -16.57
CA GLY A 253 -3.04 -23.77 -16.16
C GLY A 253 -1.74 -23.04 -15.85
N TRP A 254 -1.66 -21.71 -16.04
CA TRP A 254 -0.41 -20.98 -15.74
C TRP A 254 -0.24 -20.63 -14.25
N LEU A 255 -1.33 -20.61 -13.47
CA LEU A 255 -1.31 -20.38 -12.02
C LEU A 255 -1.64 -21.69 -11.28
N LYS A 256 -0.65 -22.24 -10.56
CA LYS A 256 -0.80 -23.51 -9.83
C LYS A 256 -1.24 -23.31 -8.38
N ASP A 257 -0.51 -22.46 -7.64
CA ASP A 257 -0.66 -22.34 -6.18
C ASP A 257 -1.79 -21.40 -5.75
N GLY A 258 -2.51 -20.81 -6.71
CA GLY A 258 -3.67 -19.94 -6.49
C GLY A 258 -3.39 -18.62 -5.76
N HIS A 259 -2.21 -18.44 -5.18
CA HIS A 259 -1.75 -17.18 -4.61
C HIS A 259 -1.32 -16.22 -5.73
N SER A 260 -1.81 -15.00 -5.65
CA SER A 260 -1.52 -13.94 -6.61
C SER A 260 -1.70 -12.59 -5.92
N PRO A 261 -0.62 -11.87 -5.54
CA PRO A 261 -0.73 -10.61 -4.84
C PRO A 261 -1.32 -9.53 -5.76
N VAL A 262 -1.97 -8.54 -5.15
CA VAL A 262 -2.35 -7.30 -5.84
C VAL A 262 -1.15 -6.36 -5.80
N VAL A 263 -0.60 -6.05 -6.97
CA VAL A 263 0.45 -5.04 -7.07
C VAL A 263 -0.20 -3.66 -7.07
N VAL A 264 0.13 -2.82 -6.10
CA VAL A 264 -0.38 -1.46 -6.00
C VAL A 264 0.79 -0.48 -6.04
N HIS A 265 0.75 0.47 -6.96
CA HIS A 265 1.74 1.55 -7.00
C HIS A 265 1.11 2.93 -7.09
N CYS A 266 1.87 3.92 -6.67
CA CYS A 266 1.63 5.33 -6.91
C CYS A 266 3.00 5.95 -7.22
N SER A 267 3.23 7.25 -6.99
CA SER A 267 4.57 7.80 -7.21
C SER A 267 5.62 7.13 -6.31
N THR A 268 5.38 7.11 -4.99
CA THR A 268 6.30 6.54 -3.99
C THR A 268 6.03 5.07 -3.67
N GLY A 269 4.83 4.57 -3.97
CA GLY A 269 4.39 3.26 -3.48
C GLY A 269 4.11 3.20 -1.97
N ALA A 270 4.02 4.35 -1.29
CA ALA A 270 3.80 4.41 0.16
C ALA A 270 2.50 5.15 0.52
N GLY A 271 2.32 6.39 0.04
CA GLY A 271 1.17 7.22 0.41
C GLY A 271 -0.18 6.63 -0.02
N ARG A 272 -0.55 6.84 -1.29
CA ARG A 272 -1.86 6.39 -1.82
C ARG A 272 -1.98 4.86 -1.83
N SER A 273 -0.87 4.17 -2.11
CA SER A 273 -0.83 2.70 -2.11
C SER A 273 -1.09 2.14 -0.72
N GLY A 274 -0.45 2.71 0.32
CA GLY A 274 -0.71 2.34 1.71
C GLY A 274 -2.13 2.69 2.14
N THR A 275 -2.67 3.83 1.70
CA THR A 275 -4.07 4.17 1.96
C THR A 275 -5.04 3.15 1.39
N LEU A 276 -4.84 2.69 0.15
CA LEU A 276 -5.68 1.64 -0.44
C LEU A 276 -5.58 0.32 0.33
N ALA A 277 -4.36 -0.10 0.71
CA ALA A 277 -4.14 -1.33 1.46
C ALA A 277 -4.81 -1.28 2.85
N VAL A 278 -4.63 -0.18 3.59
CA VAL A 278 -5.26 0.02 4.91
C VAL A 278 -6.79 0.04 4.77
N LEU A 279 -7.33 0.73 3.76
CA LEU A 279 -8.77 0.78 3.50
C LEU A 279 -9.34 -0.63 3.31
N ASP A 280 -8.69 -1.44 2.48
CA ASP A 280 -9.10 -2.81 2.23
C ASP A 280 -9.03 -3.69 3.50
N ILE A 281 -7.93 -3.60 4.26
CA ILE A 281 -7.75 -4.36 5.50
C ILE A 281 -8.87 -4.03 6.50
N CYS A 282 -9.17 -2.75 6.71
CA CYS A 282 -10.20 -2.32 7.64
C CYS A 282 -11.61 -2.72 7.18
N CYS A 283 -11.95 -2.60 5.88
CA CYS A 283 -13.22 -3.09 5.34
C CYS A 283 -13.39 -4.60 5.60
N ARG A 284 -12.36 -5.39 5.25
CA ARG A 284 -12.35 -6.84 5.46
C ARG A 284 -12.50 -7.22 6.94
N LYS A 285 -11.85 -6.48 7.84
CA LYS A 285 -11.94 -6.70 9.29
C LYS A 285 -13.35 -6.44 9.81
N MET A 286 -14.00 -5.36 9.40
CA MET A 286 -15.39 -5.09 9.74
C MET A 286 -16.32 -6.20 9.22
N ASP A 287 -16.22 -6.56 7.94
CA ASP A 287 -17.05 -7.62 7.33
C ASP A 287 -16.88 -8.99 7.99
N TYR A 288 -15.69 -9.28 8.50
CA TYR A 288 -15.41 -10.52 9.20
C TYR A 288 -15.98 -10.51 10.61
N THR A 289 -15.74 -9.42 11.36
CA THR A 289 -16.13 -9.32 12.77
C THR A 289 -17.63 -9.14 12.96
N GLU A 290 -18.33 -8.50 12.01
CA GLU A 290 -19.79 -8.44 11.99
C GLU A 290 -20.44 -9.83 11.92
N LYS A 291 -19.81 -10.77 11.21
CA LYS A 291 -20.33 -12.15 11.07
C LYS A 291 -20.04 -13.02 12.28
N VAL A 292 -19.25 -12.54 13.25
CA VAL A 292 -18.94 -13.30 14.46
C VAL A 292 -20.15 -13.22 15.40
N PRO A 293 -20.81 -14.35 15.72
CA PRO A 293 -21.97 -14.33 16.61
C PRO A 293 -21.60 -13.73 17.97
N HIS A 294 -22.40 -12.78 18.45
CA HIS A 294 -22.17 -12.05 19.70
C HIS A 294 -20.84 -11.28 19.77
N GLY A 295 -20.17 -11.07 18.63
CA GLY A 295 -18.96 -10.27 18.52
C GLY A 295 -19.25 -8.79 18.27
N ASP A 296 -18.34 -7.93 18.71
CA ASP A 296 -18.33 -6.53 18.30
C ASP A 296 -17.83 -6.40 16.85
N ILE A 297 -18.37 -5.43 16.10
CA ILE A 297 -17.79 -5.01 14.82
C ILE A 297 -16.54 -4.19 15.11
N LEU A 298 -15.39 -4.61 14.59
CA LEU A 298 -14.09 -4.02 14.94
C LEU A 298 -13.48 -3.24 13.78
N VAL A 299 -12.93 -2.06 14.07
CA VAL A 299 -12.17 -1.23 13.14
C VAL A 299 -11.08 -0.46 13.88
N ASP A 300 -9.82 -0.63 13.47
CA ASP A 300 -8.70 0.13 14.04
C ASP A 300 -7.77 0.62 12.93
N ILE A 301 -7.96 1.87 12.52
CA ILE A 301 -7.14 2.50 11.48
C ILE A 301 -5.74 2.80 12.01
N ARG A 302 -5.62 3.18 13.28
CA ARG A 302 -4.35 3.60 13.89
C ARG A 302 -3.37 2.43 13.91
N ASP A 303 -3.81 1.30 14.43
CA ASP A 303 -3.04 0.06 14.53
C ASP A 303 -2.78 -0.53 13.14
N THR A 304 -3.78 -0.55 12.26
CA THR A 304 -3.59 -1.04 10.88
C THR A 304 -2.53 -0.22 10.13
N VAL A 305 -2.52 1.11 10.26
CA VAL A 305 -1.47 1.96 9.67
C VAL A 305 -0.10 1.61 10.25
N LEU A 306 0.04 1.48 11.57
CA LEU A 306 1.31 1.10 12.20
C LEU A 306 1.84 -0.25 11.69
N ARG A 307 0.96 -1.26 11.54
CA ARG A 307 1.33 -2.58 11.04
C ARG A 307 1.74 -2.55 9.57
N VAL A 308 0.96 -1.89 8.71
CA VAL A 308 1.34 -1.72 7.30
C VAL A 308 2.68 -1.00 7.18
N ARG A 309 2.99 -0.05 8.07
CA ARG A 309 4.29 0.65 8.06
C ARG A 309 5.49 -0.22 8.44
N THR A 310 5.29 -1.27 9.24
CA THR A 310 6.34 -2.29 9.49
C THR A 310 6.66 -3.12 8.26
N GLN A 311 5.78 -3.10 7.25
CA GLN A 311 5.95 -3.85 6.00
C GLN A 311 6.31 -2.94 4.83
N ARG A 312 5.84 -1.69 4.81
CA ARG A 312 6.17 -0.67 3.82
C ARG A 312 6.45 0.68 4.49
N ASP A 313 7.70 1.12 4.44
CA ASP A 313 8.15 2.39 5.01
C ASP A 313 7.25 3.56 4.56
N LYS A 314 6.88 4.41 5.52
CA LYS A 314 6.04 5.60 5.28
C LYS A 314 4.65 5.33 4.68
N ALA A 315 4.13 4.11 4.73
CA ALA A 315 2.77 3.82 4.27
C ALA A 315 1.74 4.75 4.95
N VAL A 316 0.82 5.30 4.15
CA VAL A 316 0.00 6.47 4.49
C VAL A 316 0.91 7.63 4.89
N MET A 317 1.22 8.52 3.95
CA MET A 317 2.29 9.51 4.13
C MET A 317 1.81 10.82 4.72
N LYS A 318 0.56 11.19 4.46
CA LYS A 318 0.04 12.53 4.77
C LYS A 318 -1.16 12.47 5.71
N PRO A 319 -1.35 13.47 6.58
CA PRO A 319 -2.47 13.51 7.52
C PRO A 319 -3.84 13.51 6.83
N GLU A 320 -3.97 14.11 5.63
CA GLU A 320 -5.23 14.11 4.89
C GLU A 320 -5.61 12.70 4.38
N GLN A 321 -4.61 11.83 4.15
CA GLN A 321 -4.85 10.44 3.79
C GLN A 321 -5.31 9.62 5.00
N TYR A 322 -4.79 9.93 6.19
CA TYR A 322 -5.24 9.33 7.44
C TYR A 322 -6.66 9.77 7.79
N LEU A 323 -6.96 11.06 7.66
CA LEU A 323 -8.32 11.60 7.78
C LEU A 323 -9.28 10.91 6.80
N LEU A 324 -8.90 10.79 5.53
CA LEU A 324 -9.69 10.12 4.50
C LEU A 324 -10.08 8.70 4.90
N LEU A 325 -9.15 7.92 5.46
CA LEU A 325 -9.44 6.58 5.95
C LEU A 325 -10.55 6.60 7.02
N HIS A 326 -10.48 7.53 7.98
CA HIS A 326 -11.48 7.60 9.05
C HIS A 326 -12.88 7.88 8.49
N LEU A 327 -13.00 8.86 7.60
CA LEU A 327 -14.27 9.22 6.98
C LEU A 327 -14.82 8.07 6.11
N LEU A 328 -13.96 7.41 5.32
CA LEU A 328 -14.38 6.28 4.49
C LEU A 328 -14.80 5.06 5.31
N MET A 329 -14.25 4.85 6.50
CA MET A 329 -14.70 3.75 7.38
C MET A 329 -16.08 4.01 7.97
N ILE A 330 -16.38 5.25 8.34
CA ILE A 330 -17.73 5.63 8.75
C ILE A 330 -18.71 5.42 7.59
N GLU A 331 -18.37 5.93 6.40
CA GLU A 331 -19.19 5.78 5.19
C GLU A 331 -19.40 4.30 4.82
N TYR A 332 -18.36 3.48 4.91
CA TYR A 332 -18.45 2.05 4.64
C TYR A 332 -19.41 1.36 5.60
N ALA A 333 -19.26 1.58 6.91
CA ALA A 333 -20.14 1.00 7.92
C ALA A 333 -21.61 1.41 7.74
N LEU A 334 -21.88 2.65 7.35
CA LEU A 334 -23.23 3.12 6.99
C LEU A 334 -23.80 2.34 5.80
N ARG A 335 -23.01 2.17 4.73
CA ARG A 335 -23.44 1.45 3.51
C ARG A 335 -23.74 -0.02 3.79
N GLN A 336 -22.97 -0.64 4.67
CA GLN A 336 -23.18 -2.03 5.07
C GLN A 336 -24.28 -2.21 6.13
N LYS A 337 -24.84 -1.11 6.65
CA LYS A 337 -25.84 -1.11 7.74
C LYS A 337 -25.30 -1.76 9.02
N TYR A 338 -24.02 -1.52 9.34
CA TYR A 338 -23.36 -2.05 10.53
C TYR A 338 -23.67 -1.29 11.82
N TYR A 339 -24.32 -0.12 11.72
CA TYR A 339 -24.82 0.57 12.90
C TYR A 339 -26.20 0.03 13.26
N GLY A 340 -26.33 -0.52 14.48
CA GLY A 340 -27.61 -0.98 15.03
C GLY A 340 -28.52 0.17 15.46
N ASP A 341 -28.03 1.01 16.38
CA ASP A 341 -28.81 2.07 17.05
C ASP A 341 -28.08 3.42 16.98
N ILE A 342 -27.94 4.00 15.78
CA ILE A 342 -27.42 5.37 15.62
C ILE A 342 -28.45 6.22 14.87
N ASP A 343 -28.99 7.24 15.53
CA ASP A 343 -29.94 8.18 14.94
C ASP A 343 -29.27 9.10 13.91
N PHE A 344 -28.08 9.61 14.22
CA PHE A 344 -27.28 10.43 13.31
C PHE A 344 -25.78 10.39 13.68
N ILE A 345 -24.94 10.74 12.71
CA ILE A 345 -23.49 10.87 12.89
C ILE A 345 -23.13 12.36 12.76
N ASP A 346 -22.68 12.95 13.87
CA ASP A 346 -22.36 14.38 13.94
C ASP A 346 -20.90 14.64 13.52
N LEU A 347 -20.73 15.26 12.36
CA LEU A 347 -19.43 15.70 11.85
C LEU A 347 -19.25 17.23 11.96
N SER A 348 -20.06 17.93 12.77
CA SER A 348 -19.99 19.40 12.92
C SER A 348 -18.61 19.89 13.36
N ASN A 349 -17.86 19.11 14.15
CA ASN A 349 -16.48 19.40 14.56
C ASN A 349 -15.47 19.52 13.39
N TYR A 350 -15.84 19.06 12.19
CA TYR A 350 -15.03 19.20 10.97
C TYR A 350 -15.32 20.50 10.20
N THR A 351 -16.44 21.15 10.51
CA THR A 351 -16.93 22.36 9.84
C THR A 351 -16.59 23.64 10.60
N GLY A 352 -16.08 23.54 11.82
CA GLY A 352 -15.73 24.68 12.66
C GLY A 352 -14.60 25.51 12.03
N ALA A 353 -14.90 26.76 11.69
CA ALA A 353 -13.91 27.78 11.40
C ALA A 353 -13.03 27.99 12.64
N ILE A 354 -11.71 27.87 12.48
CA ILE A 354 -10.72 28.42 13.42
C ILE A 354 -10.31 29.79 12.90
#